data_AF-A0A5N4CIE6-F1
#
_entry.id   AF-A0A5N4CIE6-F1
#
_cell.length_a   1.000
_cell.length_b   1.000
_cell.length_c   1.000
_cell.angle_alpha   90.00
_cell.angle_beta   90.00
_cell.angle_gamma   90.00
#
_symmetry.space_group_name_H-M   'P 1'
#
loop_
_entity.id
_entity.type
_entity.pdbx_description
1 polymer ?
#
loop_
_entity_poly.entity_id
_entity_poly.type
_entity_poly.pdbx_seq_one_letter_code
_entity_poly.pdbx_strand_id
1 'polypeptide(L)'
;MGDKEMDGSWIEKDSGRDRYMSTLYSHPDFPEKGPKEINEELMKNVSHNPLLLLTPHKIKRYVESLWRKKSSGQPVTFTDIFGMLIGETLIHNDSEISRSNKTIIKTFSVQIGSTILHCFLSVSVCICEAFSFFCGQRMNTTLSSLKEKVNTGQCPLPLFTCLHVKPDVSELMFAELLRQLHEFPINGLHFFLTISDWVEFSPYEIGMAKYGTFMAPDLFGSKFFMGTVVKKYEENPLHFLMGVWGSAFSILFNRVLGVSSSQNKGSTMEEELENITAKHIVSNDSSDSDDESQEPKGTENEEAEREYQNDNQASWVQRMIMALVSDSALFNTREGRAGKVHNFMLGLNLNTSYPMSPLRSFSTQESLDEDELDAAVADPDEFEQIYEPLDVKSKKIHVVDSGLTFNLPYPLILRPQRGVDLIISFDFSARPSDSSPPFKELLLAEKWAKMNKLPFPKIDPYVFDREGLKECYVFKPKNPEVEKDCPTIIHFVLANINFRKFKAPGVARETKEEKEMADFDIFDDPESPFSTFNFQYPNQAFTRLHDLMYFNTLNNIDVIKNAIVESIEYRRQNPSRCSVSLSSVEARRFFNKEFLSKPTA
;
A
#
# COMPACT_ATOMS: atom_id res chain seq x y z
N MET A 1 -32.44 -14.47 12.99
CA MET A 1 -32.45 -13.04 12.61
C MET A 1 -31.17 -12.83 11.83
N GLY A 2 -31.29 -12.67 10.52
CA GLY A 2 -30.16 -12.78 9.60
C GLY A 2 -29.10 -11.73 9.84
N ASP A 3 -27.84 -12.17 9.78
CA ASP A 3 -26.66 -11.33 9.63
C ASP A 3 -26.85 -10.45 8.40
N LYS A 4 -27.23 -9.19 8.63
CA LYS A 4 -27.10 -8.15 7.61
C LYS A 4 -25.69 -7.62 7.76
N GLU A 5 -24.85 -7.95 6.78
CA GLU A 5 -23.52 -7.38 6.61
C GLU A 5 -23.62 -5.85 6.70
N MET A 6 -22.67 -5.23 7.40
CA MET A 6 -22.56 -3.78 7.45
C MET A 6 -22.06 -3.29 6.09
N ASP A 7 -22.95 -2.64 5.33
CA ASP A 7 -22.64 -2.01 4.05
C ASP A 7 -21.77 -0.76 4.26
N GLY A 8 -20.45 -0.92 4.25
CA GLY A 8 -19.53 0.20 4.09
C GLY A 8 -19.59 0.72 2.65
N SER A 9 -19.55 2.04 2.43
CA SER A 9 -19.51 2.56 1.05
C SER A 9 -18.13 2.39 0.39
N TRP A 10 -17.07 2.32 1.20
CA TRP A 10 -15.67 2.26 0.77
C TRP A 10 -14.88 1.34 1.70
N ILE A 11 -13.91 0.60 1.16
CA ILE A 11 -12.87 -0.06 1.95
C ILE A 11 -11.52 0.44 1.43
N GLU A 12 -10.72 0.99 2.33
CA GLU A 12 -9.42 1.59 2.04
C GLU A 12 -8.31 0.91 2.81
N LYS A 13 -7.17 0.72 2.13
CA LYS A 13 -6.01 0.05 2.68
C LYS A 13 -4.71 0.68 2.14
N ASP A 14 -3.63 0.36 2.83
CA ASP A 14 -2.26 0.74 2.48
C ASP A 14 -1.32 -0.40 2.90
N SER A 15 -0.24 -0.61 2.14
CA SER A 15 0.81 -1.59 2.37
C SER A 15 0.31 -3.04 2.57
N GLY A 16 0.50 -3.63 3.75
CA GLY A 16 0.10 -5.01 4.05
C GLY A 16 -1.42 -5.25 3.96
N ARG A 17 -2.22 -4.22 4.22
CA ARG A 17 -3.68 -4.28 4.16
C ARG A 17 -4.16 -4.44 2.69
N ASP A 18 -3.48 -3.83 1.73
CA ASP A 18 -3.83 -3.92 0.29
C ASP A 18 -3.74 -5.35 -0.23
N ARG A 19 -2.83 -6.14 0.36
CA ARG A 19 -2.68 -7.56 0.02
C ARG A 19 -3.91 -8.37 0.40
N TYR A 20 -4.49 -8.14 1.58
CA TYR A 20 -5.72 -8.83 1.99
C TYR A 20 -6.91 -8.44 1.10
N MET A 21 -7.04 -7.16 0.75
CA MET A 21 -8.09 -6.73 -0.21
C MET A 21 -7.89 -7.35 -1.59
N SER A 22 -6.66 -7.38 -2.10
CA SER A 22 -6.34 -8.01 -3.37
C SER A 22 -6.71 -9.49 -3.35
N THR A 23 -6.38 -10.23 -2.29
CA THR A 23 -6.78 -11.64 -2.13
C THR A 23 -8.30 -11.82 -2.09
N LEU A 24 -9.00 -10.97 -1.32
CA LEU A 24 -10.46 -11.05 -1.15
C LEU A 24 -11.20 -10.72 -2.45
N TYR A 25 -10.94 -9.56 -3.06
CA TYR A 25 -11.64 -9.09 -4.25
C TYR A 25 -11.24 -9.87 -5.52
N SER A 26 -10.05 -10.48 -5.55
CA SER A 26 -9.67 -11.41 -6.64
C SER A 26 -10.19 -12.84 -6.43
N HIS A 27 -10.84 -13.15 -5.31
CA HIS A 27 -11.36 -14.48 -5.08
C HIS A 27 -12.56 -14.75 -6.00
N PRO A 28 -12.56 -15.87 -6.76
CA PRO A 28 -13.61 -16.16 -7.74
C PRO A 28 -14.99 -16.17 -7.08
N ASP A 29 -15.10 -16.79 -5.91
CA ASP A 29 -16.36 -16.97 -5.21
C ASP A 29 -16.76 -15.77 -4.32
N PHE A 30 -15.95 -14.72 -4.18
CA PHE A 30 -16.36 -13.53 -3.42
C PHE A 30 -17.37 -12.72 -4.26
N PRO A 31 -18.48 -12.16 -3.71
CA PRO A 31 -18.90 -12.16 -2.31
C PRO A 31 -19.79 -13.33 -1.86
N GLU A 32 -20.05 -14.32 -2.71
CA GLU A 32 -20.87 -15.49 -2.32
C GLU A 32 -20.23 -16.30 -1.18
N LYS A 33 -18.91 -16.45 -1.20
CA LYS A 33 -18.09 -16.87 -0.07
C LYS A 33 -17.52 -15.65 0.62
N GLY A 34 -17.65 -15.62 1.94
CA GLY A 34 -17.20 -14.52 2.77
C GLY A 34 -15.77 -14.67 3.25
N PRO A 35 -15.32 -13.76 4.14
CA PRO A 35 -14.02 -13.82 4.77
C PRO A 35 -13.74 -15.13 5.52
N LYS A 36 -14.76 -15.85 6.01
CA LYS A 36 -14.59 -17.07 6.78
C LYS A 36 -13.83 -18.15 5.97
N GLU A 37 -14.33 -18.49 4.79
CA GLU A 37 -13.71 -19.51 3.93
C GLU A 37 -12.39 -19.01 3.32
N ILE A 38 -12.35 -17.74 2.91
CA ILE A 38 -11.19 -17.14 2.25
C ILE A 38 -10.01 -17.00 3.23
N ASN A 39 -10.29 -16.75 4.51
CA ASN A 39 -9.24 -16.68 5.54
C ASN A 39 -8.65 -18.05 5.86
N GLU A 40 -9.39 -19.15 5.66
CA GLU A 40 -8.83 -20.50 5.80
C GLU A 40 -7.81 -20.82 4.70
N GLU A 41 -8.06 -20.37 3.46
CA GLU A 41 -7.08 -20.43 2.37
C GLU A 41 -5.87 -19.56 2.70
N LEU A 42 -6.11 -18.31 3.13
CA LEU A 42 -5.06 -17.39 3.53
C LEU A 42 -4.16 -17.98 4.63
N MET A 43 -4.74 -18.58 5.67
CA MET A 43 -3.99 -19.22 6.76
C MET A 43 -3.05 -20.30 6.24
N LYS A 44 -3.51 -21.16 5.31
CA LYS A 44 -2.67 -22.20 4.71
C LYS A 44 -1.53 -21.59 3.89
N ASN A 45 -1.83 -20.53 3.13
CA ASN A 45 -0.87 -19.85 2.27
C ASN A 45 0.28 -19.21 3.07
N VAL A 46 -0.03 -18.56 4.20
CA VAL A 46 0.98 -17.87 5.03
C VAL A 46 1.68 -18.76 6.06
N SER A 47 1.23 -20.02 6.21
CA SER A 47 1.86 -20.99 7.13
C SER A 47 3.27 -21.42 6.71
N HIS A 48 3.57 -21.30 5.41
CA HIS A 48 4.88 -21.60 4.85
C HIS A 48 5.69 -20.31 4.66
N ASN A 49 7.00 -20.37 4.86
CA ASN A 49 7.87 -19.23 4.62
C ASN A 49 7.86 -18.86 3.13
N PRO A 50 7.42 -17.65 2.73
CA PRO A 50 7.37 -17.23 1.33
C PRO A 50 8.74 -17.26 0.64
N LEU A 51 9.83 -17.05 1.38
CA LEU A 51 11.19 -17.08 0.82
C LEU A 51 11.56 -18.46 0.27
N LEU A 52 10.91 -19.54 0.70
CA LEU A 52 11.10 -20.87 0.13
C LEU A 52 10.55 -21.00 -1.30
N LEU A 53 9.70 -20.06 -1.75
CA LEU A 53 9.23 -20.00 -3.14
C LEU A 53 10.33 -19.50 -4.09
N LEU A 54 11.40 -18.87 -3.58
CA LEU A 54 12.52 -18.34 -4.37
C LEU A 54 13.49 -19.46 -4.81
N THR A 55 12.95 -20.48 -5.47
CA THR A 55 13.74 -21.56 -6.10
C THR A 55 14.38 -21.09 -7.41
N PRO A 56 15.50 -21.68 -7.85
CA PRO A 56 16.15 -21.31 -9.12
C PRO A 56 15.20 -21.32 -10.32
N HIS A 57 14.31 -22.33 -10.38
CA HIS A 57 13.36 -22.47 -11.48
C HIS A 57 12.31 -21.35 -11.50
N LYS A 58 11.79 -20.97 -10.32
CA LYS A 58 10.82 -19.87 -10.19
C LYS A 58 11.46 -18.52 -10.45
N ILE A 59 12.65 -18.26 -9.91
CA ILE A 59 13.37 -17.01 -10.18
C ILE A 59 13.68 -16.87 -11.67
N LYS A 60 14.08 -17.95 -12.36
CA LYS A 60 14.25 -17.90 -13.81
C LYS A 60 12.98 -17.45 -14.53
N ARG A 61 11.81 -17.98 -14.14
CA ARG A 61 10.51 -17.56 -14.71
C ARG A 61 10.19 -16.10 -14.40
N TYR A 62 10.49 -15.64 -13.18
CA TYR A 62 10.35 -14.24 -12.80
C TYR A 62 11.17 -13.37 -13.74
N VAL A 63 12.47 -13.68 -13.88
CA VAL A 63 13.39 -12.96 -14.76
C VAL A 63 12.93 -12.97 -16.21
N GLU A 64 12.42 -14.08 -16.74
CA GLU A 64 11.84 -14.15 -18.09
C GLU A 64 10.62 -13.23 -18.26
N SER A 65 9.73 -13.16 -17.26
CA SER A 65 8.59 -12.24 -17.23
C SER A 65 9.04 -10.77 -17.22
N LEU A 66 10.06 -10.45 -16.41
CA LEU A 66 10.68 -9.13 -16.37
C LEU A 66 11.30 -8.74 -17.70
N TRP A 67 12.00 -9.65 -18.38
CA TRP A 67 12.58 -9.41 -19.70
C TRP A 67 11.52 -9.12 -20.75
N ARG A 68 10.33 -9.73 -20.64
CA ARG A 68 9.20 -9.40 -21.51
C ARG A 68 8.69 -7.97 -21.27
N LYS A 69 8.57 -7.57 -20.01
CA LYS A 69 8.20 -6.19 -19.63
C LYS A 69 9.27 -5.16 -20.05
N LYS A 70 10.54 -5.47 -19.84
CA LYS A 70 11.68 -4.62 -20.25
C LYS A 70 11.77 -4.49 -21.76
N SER A 71 11.63 -5.58 -22.51
CA SER A 71 11.68 -5.57 -23.99
C SER A 71 10.48 -4.86 -24.63
N SER A 72 9.33 -4.78 -23.95
CA SER A 72 8.22 -3.91 -24.39
C SER A 72 8.56 -2.41 -24.23
N GLY A 73 9.56 -2.09 -23.41
CA GLY A 73 10.00 -0.73 -23.09
C GLY A 73 9.34 -0.14 -21.84
N GLN A 74 8.78 -0.99 -20.97
CA GLN A 74 8.38 -0.59 -19.62
C GLN A 74 9.57 -0.71 -18.64
N PRO A 75 9.69 0.22 -17.68
CA PRO A 75 10.70 0.09 -16.63
C PRO A 75 10.42 -1.15 -15.78
N VAL A 76 11.50 -1.75 -15.29
CA VAL A 76 11.47 -2.91 -14.38
C VAL A 76 12.34 -2.57 -13.18
N THR A 77 11.88 -3.00 -12.00
CA THR A 77 12.48 -2.72 -10.70
C THR A 77 12.43 -3.97 -9.83
N PHE A 78 13.11 -3.99 -8.68
CA PHE A 78 12.99 -5.11 -7.75
C PHE A 78 11.56 -5.29 -7.21
N THR A 79 10.76 -4.21 -7.20
CA THR A 79 9.33 -4.25 -6.86
C THR A 79 8.55 -5.22 -7.72
N ASP A 80 8.93 -5.42 -8.99
CA ASP A 80 8.28 -6.42 -9.85
C ASP A 80 8.52 -7.85 -9.35
N ILE A 81 9.75 -8.17 -8.91
CA ILE A 81 10.12 -9.47 -8.34
C ILE A 81 9.40 -9.70 -7.02
N PHE A 82 9.40 -8.68 -6.17
CA PHE A 82 8.69 -8.72 -4.89
C PHE A 82 7.18 -8.92 -5.11
N GLY A 83 6.59 -8.22 -6.07
CA GLY A 83 5.19 -8.38 -6.47
C GLY A 83 4.87 -9.82 -6.89
N MET A 84 5.69 -10.43 -7.75
CA MET A 84 5.50 -11.84 -8.14
C MET A 84 5.60 -12.81 -6.95
N LEU A 85 6.56 -12.59 -6.03
CA LEU A 85 6.69 -13.39 -4.81
C LEU A 85 5.44 -13.31 -3.92
N ILE A 86 4.93 -12.10 -3.70
CA ILE A 86 3.70 -11.87 -2.93
C ILE A 86 2.48 -12.47 -3.64
N GLY A 87 2.39 -12.31 -4.96
CA GLY A 87 1.34 -12.92 -5.78
C GLY A 87 1.33 -14.44 -5.64
N GLU A 88 2.48 -15.09 -5.83
CA GLU A 88 2.60 -16.53 -5.66
C GLU A 88 2.32 -17.01 -4.23
N THR A 89 2.52 -16.16 -3.22
CA THR A 89 2.19 -16.50 -1.84
C THR A 89 0.68 -16.44 -1.62
N LEU A 90 0.02 -15.38 -2.09
CA LEU A 90 -1.34 -15.03 -1.64
C LEU A 90 -2.46 -15.36 -2.62
N ILE A 91 -2.20 -15.39 -3.92
CA ILE A 91 -3.21 -15.55 -4.98
C ILE A 91 -2.84 -16.64 -5.99
N HIS A 92 -2.00 -17.60 -5.59
CA HIS A 92 -1.72 -18.78 -6.40
C HIS A 92 -2.93 -19.74 -6.40
N ASN A 93 -3.09 -20.51 -7.47
CA ASN A 93 -4.13 -21.54 -7.51
C ASN A 93 -3.62 -22.84 -6.86
N ASP A 94 -4.34 -23.32 -5.84
CA ASP A 94 -4.08 -24.59 -5.10
C ASP A 94 -3.88 -25.84 -5.99
N SER A 95 -4.36 -25.80 -7.24
CA SER A 95 -4.23 -26.90 -8.20
C SER A 95 -2.77 -27.26 -8.55
N GLU A 96 -1.78 -26.42 -8.24
CA GLU A 96 -0.37 -26.69 -8.55
C GLU A 96 0.39 -27.41 -7.42
N ILE A 97 0.15 -27.09 -6.14
CA ILE A 97 0.92 -27.67 -5.02
C ILE A 97 0.67 -29.18 -4.90
N SER A 98 -0.57 -29.62 -5.18
CA SER A 98 -0.93 -31.04 -5.24
C SER A 98 -0.19 -31.82 -6.33
N ARG A 99 0.26 -31.17 -7.42
CA ARG A 99 0.90 -31.84 -8.58
C ARG A 99 2.43 -31.82 -8.48
N SER A 100 3.00 -30.75 -7.93
CA SER A 100 4.47 -30.67 -7.75
C SER A 100 4.97 -31.67 -6.70
N ASN A 101 4.26 -31.80 -5.56
CA ASN A 101 4.64 -32.76 -4.52
C ASN A 101 4.44 -34.23 -4.94
N LYS A 102 3.45 -34.53 -5.79
CA LYS A 102 3.26 -35.89 -6.34
C LYS A 102 4.27 -36.27 -7.42
N THR A 103 4.79 -35.30 -8.16
CA THR A 103 5.81 -35.54 -9.19
C THR A 103 7.19 -35.76 -8.55
N ILE A 104 7.57 -34.96 -7.55
CA ILE A 104 8.86 -35.11 -6.85
C ILE A 104 8.97 -36.48 -6.15
N ILE A 105 7.86 -37.01 -5.61
CA ILE A 105 7.83 -38.35 -5.00
C ILE A 105 7.86 -39.47 -6.06
N LYS A 106 7.42 -39.22 -7.30
CA LYS A 106 7.47 -40.21 -8.38
C LYS A 106 8.76 -40.21 -9.20
N THR A 107 9.51 -39.11 -9.23
CA THR A 107 10.77 -39.02 -10.01
C THR A 107 11.95 -39.74 -9.34
N PHE A 108 11.83 -40.17 -8.07
CA PHE A 108 12.86 -40.98 -7.40
C PHE A 108 12.72 -42.51 -7.60
N SER A 109 11.82 -42.98 -8.47
CA SER A 109 11.66 -44.42 -8.70
C SER A 109 11.26 -44.77 -10.14
N VAL A 110 12.07 -44.41 -11.14
CA VAL A 110 12.14 -45.19 -12.39
C VAL A 110 13.55 -45.09 -12.97
N GLN A 111 14.36 -46.12 -12.70
CA GLN A 111 15.47 -46.51 -13.55
C GLN A 111 14.92 -47.40 -14.67
N ILE A 112 15.39 -47.20 -15.90
CA ILE A 112 15.61 -48.17 -17.00
C ILE A 112 15.33 -47.52 -18.36
N GLY A 113 16.29 -47.69 -19.29
CA GLY A 113 15.97 -47.99 -20.69
C GLY A 113 16.32 -46.91 -21.70
N SER A 114 17.51 -47.02 -22.27
CA SER A 114 17.92 -46.34 -23.52
C SER A 114 16.94 -46.66 -24.67
N THR A 115 16.80 -45.71 -25.60
CA THR A 115 16.05 -45.77 -26.87
C THR A 115 14.63 -45.19 -26.86
N ILE A 116 14.49 -43.87 -26.75
CA ILE A 116 13.57 -43.00 -27.54
C ILE A 116 14.06 -41.55 -27.28
N LEU A 117 15.07 -41.09 -28.02
CA LEU A 117 15.62 -39.73 -27.84
C LEU A 117 15.13 -38.73 -28.91
N HIS A 118 14.50 -39.18 -29.99
CA HIS A 118 14.09 -38.29 -31.10
C HIS A 118 12.62 -37.89 -31.11
N CYS A 119 11.70 -38.62 -30.46
CA CYS A 119 10.30 -38.20 -30.33
C CYS A 119 10.04 -37.31 -29.11
N PHE A 120 10.92 -37.30 -28.10
CA PHE A 120 10.74 -36.50 -26.89
C PHE A 120 11.03 -35.01 -27.09
N LEU A 121 11.86 -34.62 -28.07
CA LEU A 121 12.14 -33.19 -28.31
C LEU A 121 10.97 -32.45 -28.96
N SER A 122 10.17 -33.09 -29.82
CA SER A 122 9.04 -32.41 -30.46
C SER A 122 7.82 -32.30 -29.53
N VAL A 123 7.64 -33.26 -28.61
CA VAL A 123 6.54 -33.24 -27.62
C VAL A 123 6.90 -32.38 -26.41
N SER A 124 8.17 -32.28 -26.02
CA SER A 124 8.59 -31.38 -24.92
C SER A 124 8.44 -29.90 -25.25
N VAL A 125 8.58 -29.49 -26.52
CA VAL A 125 8.36 -28.09 -26.92
C VAL A 125 6.87 -27.73 -26.88
N CYS A 126 5.98 -28.59 -27.39
CA CYS A 126 4.53 -28.39 -27.25
C CYS A 126 4.02 -28.51 -25.81
N ILE A 127 4.62 -29.36 -24.97
CA ILE A 127 4.27 -29.45 -23.54
C ILE A 127 4.82 -28.24 -22.77
N CYS A 128 5.99 -27.68 -23.09
CA CYS A 128 6.50 -26.46 -22.47
C CYS A 128 5.70 -25.20 -22.85
N GLU A 129 5.19 -25.12 -24.08
CA GLU A 129 4.28 -24.05 -24.49
C GLU A 129 2.89 -24.20 -23.84
N ALA A 130 2.37 -25.43 -23.71
CA ALA A 130 1.13 -25.69 -22.98
C ALA A 130 1.26 -25.52 -21.46
N PHE A 131 2.44 -25.78 -20.87
CA PHE A 131 2.71 -25.53 -19.44
C PHE A 131 2.96 -24.04 -19.14
N SER A 132 3.46 -23.26 -20.10
CA SER A 132 3.53 -21.81 -19.97
C SER A 132 2.14 -21.15 -20.06
N PHE A 133 1.18 -21.82 -20.70
CA PHE A 133 -0.21 -21.37 -20.82
C PHE A 133 -1.05 -21.59 -19.55
N PHE A 134 -0.56 -22.39 -18.59
CA PHE A 134 -1.23 -22.73 -17.34
C PHE A 134 -0.59 -22.06 -16.10
N CYS A 135 0.05 -20.90 -16.27
CA CYS A 135 0.35 -20.04 -15.12
C CYS A 135 -1.01 -19.64 -14.48
N GLY A 136 -1.18 -19.97 -13.20
CA GLY A 136 -2.48 -20.00 -12.51
C GLY A 136 -3.37 -18.80 -12.83
N GLN A 137 -4.63 -19.05 -13.21
CA GLN A 137 -5.57 -18.05 -13.70
C GLN A 137 -5.68 -16.79 -12.82
N ARG A 138 -5.42 -16.89 -11.50
CA ARG A 138 -5.47 -15.77 -10.55
C ARG A 138 -4.20 -14.90 -10.52
N MET A 139 -3.04 -15.39 -10.96
CA MET A 139 -1.81 -14.56 -11.07
C MET A 139 -1.91 -13.50 -12.16
N ASN A 140 -2.81 -13.70 -13.13
CA ASN A 140 -3.12 -12.76 -14.21
C ASN A 140 -4.30 -11.83 -13.87
N THR A 141 -4.81 -11.87 -12.64
CA THR A 141 -5.84 -10.90 -12.18
C THR A 141 -5.30 -9.49 -12.35
N THR A 142 -6.15 -8.56 -12.76
CA THR A 142 -5.78 -7.14 -12.90
C THR A 142 -6.61 -6.26 -11.98
N LEU A 143 -6.32 -4.96 -11.90
CA LEU A 143 -7.15 -4.05 -11.12
C LEU A 143 -8.51 -3.86 -11.80
N SER A 144 -8.55 -3.80 -13.13
CA SER A 144 -9.78 -3.73 -13.90
C SER A 144 -10.71 -4.94 -13.69
N SER A 145 -10.17 -6.15 -13.50
CA SER A 145 -11.02 -7.34 -13.28
C SER A 145 -11.78 -7.27 -11.96
N LEU A 146 -11.33 -6.48 -10.98
CA LEU A 146 -12.05 -6.29 -9.72
C LEU A 146 -13.40 -5.57 -9.90
N LYS A 147 -13.66 -4.95 -11.07
CA LYS A 147 -14.97 -4.38 -11.42
C LYS A 147 -16.10 -5.41 -11.32
N GLU A 148 -15.80 -6.69 -11.56
CA GLU A 148 -16.77 -7.78 -11.45
C GLU A 148 -17.42 -7.87 -10.06
N LYS A 149 -16.70 -7.42 -9.01
CA LYS A 149 -17.16 -7.47 -7.62
C LYS A 149 -17.93 -6.25 -7.17
N VAL A 150 -17.98 -5.19 -7.99
CA VAL A 150 -18.57 -3.89 -7.60
C VAL A 150 -19.52 -3.31 -8.66
N ASN A 151 -19.75 -4.04 -9.76
CA ASN A 151 -20.56 -3.60 -10.90
C ASN A 151 -22.04 -3.35 -10.57
N THR A 152 -22.59 -3.98 -9.54
CA THR A 152 -23.97 -3.80 -9.08
C THR A 152 -24.06 -3.13 -7.71
N GLY A 153 -22.92 -2.66 -7.17
CA GLY A 153 -22.84 -2.13 -5.81
C GLY A 153 -23.02 -3.20 -4.73
N GLN A 154 -22.76 -4.47 -5.07
CA GLN A 154 -22.85 -5.62 -4.16
C GLN A 154 -21.75 -5.66 -3.10
N CYS A 155 -20.64 -4.95 -3.35
CA CYS A 155 -19.54 -4.79 -2.41
C CYS A 155 -19.16 -3.31 -2.28
N PRO A 156 -18.56 -2.90 -1.16
CA PRO A 156 -17.90 -1.60 -1.04
C PRO A 156 -16.86 -1.40 -2.15
N LEU A 157 -16.63 -0.16 -2.60
CA LEU A 157 -15.58 0.05 -3.61
C LEU A 157 -14.19 -0.13 -2.97
N PRO A 158 -13.32 -1.02 -3.51
CA PRO A 158 -11.97 -1.14 -3.01
C PRO A 158 -11.12 0.02 -3.51
N LEU A 159 -10.42 0.64 -2.57
CA LEU A 159 -9.50 1.75 -2.79
C LEU A 159 -8.12 1.40 -2.22
N PHE A 160 -7.09 1.64 -3.03
CA PHE A 160 -5.69 1.38 -2.68
C PHE A 160 -4.86 2.64 -2.96
N THR A 161 -3.66 2.71 -2.39
CA THR A 161 -2.80 3.90 -2.52
C THR A 161 -1.33 3.56 -2.68
N CYS A 162 -0.60 4.45 -3.35
CA CYS A 162 0.83 4.57 -3.20
C CYS A 162 1.22 6.05 -3.20
N LEU A 163 2.49 6.33 -2.96
CA LEU A 163 3.06 7.66 -3.08
C LEU A 163 3.85 7.79 -4.37
N HIS A 164 3.69 8.93 -5.01
CA HIS A 164 4.68 9.43 -5.94
C HIS A 164 5.72 10.30 -5.21
N VAL A 165 6.99 9.94 -5.30
CA VAL A 165 8.11 10.69 -4.71
C VAL A 165 8.78 11.57 -5.76
N LYS A 166 8.85 12.88 -5.48
CA LYS A 166 9.49 13.87 -6.35
C LYS A 166 11.02 13.84 -6.23
N PRO A 167 11.78 13.89 -7.34
CA PRO A 167 13.25 13.85 -7.33
C PRO A 167 13.93 15.13 -6.81
N ASP A 168 13.32 16.30 -7.01
CA ASP A 168 14.03 17.59 -6.93
C ASP A 168 13.83 18.41 -5.64
N VAL A 169 13.22 17.84 -4.59
CA VAL A 169 13.12 18.57 -3.32
C VAL A 169 14.41 18.33 -2.52
N SER A 170 15.30 19.31 -2.47
CA SER A 170 16.52 19.17 -1.67
C SER A 170 16.18 19.28 -0.18
N GLU A 171 16.58 18.27 0.62
CA GLU A 171 16.52 18.32 2.10
C GLU A 171 17.15 19.59 2.68
N LEU A 172 18.16 20.16 2.00
CA LEU A 172 18.88 21.35 2.45
C LEU A 172 18.05 22.63 2.33
N MET A 173 17.27 22.79 1.26
CA MET A 173 16.34 23.92 1.12
C MET A 173 15.23 23.84 2.18
N PHE A 174 14.76 22.63 2.48
CA PHE A 174 13.72 22.40 3.48
C PHE A 174 14.23 22.55 4.92
N ALA A 175 15.46 22.08 5.18
CA ALA A 175 16.13 22.25 6.46
C ALA A 175 16.46 23.72 6.73
N GLU A 176 16.88 24.51 5.73
CA GLU A 176 17.12 25.95 5.91
C GLU A 176 15.81 26.72 6.11
N LEU A 177 14.72 26.32 5.45
CA LEU A 177 13.38 26.90 5.65
C LEU A 177 12.92 26.68 7.10
N LEU A 178 12.97 25.45 7.61
CA LEU A 178 12.53 25.10 8.97
C LEU A 178 13.52 25.50 10.08
N ARG A 179 14.81 25.69 9.78
CA ARG A 179 15.79 26.20 10.76
C ARG A 179 15.52 27.64 11.17
N GLN A 180 14.77 28.40 10.37
CA GLN A 180 14.28 29.73 10.75
C GLN A 180 13.10 29.70 11.74
N LEU A 181 12.47 28.54 11.95
CA LEU A 181 11.19 28.39 12.66
C LEU A 181 11.31 27.68 14.03
N HIS A 182 12.53 27.45 14.49
CA HIS A 182 12.91 27.33 15.89
C HIS A 182 12.06 26.43 16.82
N GLU A 183 11.52 25.27 16.41
CA GLU A 183 10.89 24.39 17.42
C GLU A 183 10.82 22.86 17.22
N PHE A 184 11.34 22.21 16.17
CA PHE A 184 11.36 20.72 16.14
C PHE A 184 12.56 20.09 15.39
N PRO A 185 13.18 19.00 15.89
CA PRO A 185 14.16 18.23 15.13
C PRO A 185 13.49 17.55 13.93
N ILE A 186 13.99 17.81 12.72
CA ILE A 186 13.53 17.21 11.47
C ILE A 186 13.92 15.72 11.47
N ASN A 187 12.93 14.82 11.49
CA ASN A 187 13.14 13.40 11.14
C ASN A 187 12.75 13.18 9.66
N GLY A 188 13.29 12.13 9.03
CA GLY A 188 13.04 11.83 7.60
C GLY A 188 11.55 11.67 7.26
N LEU A 189 10.73 11.30 8.25
CA LEU A 189 9.29 11.14 8.14
C LEU A 189 8.53 12.47 7.86
N HIS A 190 8.93 13.57 8.50
CA HIS A 190 8.34 14.89 8.25
C HIS A 190 8.57 15.34 6.80
N PHE A 191 9.73 14.98 6.24
CA PHE A 191 10.05 15.32 4.86
C PHE A 191 9.15 14.58 3.86
N PHE A 192 8.97 13.26 3.99
CA PHE A 192 8.08 12.47 3.12
C PHE A 192 6.62 12.96 3.14
N LEU A 193 6.11 13.35 4.32
CA LEU A 193 4.80 13.97 4.53
C LEU A 193 4.56 15.21 3.66
N THR A 194 5.62 15.96 3.33
CA THR A 194 5.51 17.27 2.68
C THR A 194 5.77 17.24 1.18
N ILE A 195 6.52 16.26 0.66
CA ILE A 195 7.00 16.27 -0.73
C ILE A 195 6.38 15.21 -1.65
N SER A 196 5.60 14.29 -1.10
CA SER A 196 5.04 13.15 -1.84
C SER A 196 3.58 13.40 -2.20
N ASP A 197 3.19 13.02 -3.42
CA ASP A 197 1.80 13.12 -3.86
C ASP A 197 1.14 11.73 -3.81
N TRP A 198 -0.05 11.66 -3.23
CA TRP A 198 -0.81 10.41 -3.09
C TRP A 198 -1.44 10.02 -4.44
N VAL A 199 -1.25 8.76 -4.82
CA VAL A 199 -1.85 8.15 -6.00
C VAL A 199 -2.92 7.16 -5.55
N GLU A 200 -4.14 7.41 -5.98
CA GLU A 200 -5.31 6.59 -5.68
C GLU A 200 -5.51 5.54 -6.76
N PHE A 201 -5.91 4.34 -6.36
CA PHE A 201 -6.22 3.22 -7.23
C PHE A 201 -7.61 2.68 -6.87
N SER A 202 -8.45 2.53 -7.88
CA SER A 202 -9.73 1.83 -7.79
C SER A 202 -9.90 0.92 -9.00
N PRO A 203 -10.85 -0.03 -8.99
CA PRO A 203 -11.17 -0.80 -10.18
C PRO A 203 -11.55 0.08 -11.37
N TYR A 204 -12.01 1.31 -11.15
CA TYR A 204 -12.50 2.20 -12.21
C TYR A 204 -11.45 3.18 -12.75
N GLU A 205 -10.57 3.68 -11.90
CA GLU A 205 -9.59 4.71 -12.24
C GLU A 205 -8.36 4.68 -11.32
N ILE A 206 -7.24 5.17 -11.84
CA ILE A 206 -6.00 5.44 -11.11
C ILE A 206 -5.60 6.90 -11.35
N GLY A 207 -5.17 7.62 -10.32
CA GLY A 207 -4.75 9.00 -10.52
C GLY A 207 -4.35 9.75 -9.25
N MET A 208 -4.02 11.03 -9.44
CA MET A 208 -3.67 11.95 -8.36
C MET A 208 -4.80 12.95 -8.17
N ALA A 209 -5.54 12.79 -7.06
CA ALA A 209 -6.65 13.69 -6.72
C ALA A 209 -6.19 15.15 -6.57
N LYS A 210 -4.94 15.37 -6.12
CA LYS A 210 -4.33 16.71 -5.99
C LYS A 210 -4.37 17.54 -7.28
N TYR A 211 -4.25 16.86 -8.41
CA TYR A 211 -4.23 17.47 -9.74
C TYR A 211 -5.49 17.16 -10.56
N GLY A 212 -6.46 16.46 -9.97
CA GLY A 212 -7.68 16.04 -10.66
C GLY A 212 -7.41 15.19 -11.92
N THR A 213 -6.28 14.50 -11.98
CA THR A 213 -5.85 13.76 -13.16
C THR A 213 -5.93 12.27 -12.91
N PHE A 214 -6.79 11.60 -13.67
CA PHE A 214 -7.11 10.18 -13.55
C PHE A 214 -7.12 9.53 -14.93
N MET A 215 -6.88 8.22 -14.94
CA MET A 215 -6.93 7.36 -16.13
C MET A 215 -7.53 6.00 -15.79
N ALA A 216 -7.95 5.24 -16.79
CA ALA A 216 -8.39 3.87 -16.60
C ALA A 216 -7.21 2.98 -16.13
N PRO A 217 -7.46 1.92 -15.32
CA PRO A 217 -6.39 1.10 -14.77
C PRO A 217 -5.50 0.43 -15.82
N ASP A 218 -6.07 0.05 -16.97
CA ASP A 218 -5.36 -0.56 -18.09
C ASP A 218 -4.37 0.39 -18.79
N LEU A 219 -4.43 1.69 -18.49
CA LEU A 219 -3.48 2.68 -18.99
C LEU A 219 -2.31 2.93 -18.04
N PHE A 220 -2.39 2.49 -16.77
CA PHE A 220 -1.31 2.71 -15.82
C PHE A 220 -0.05 1.94 -16.20
N GLY A 221 1.04 2.69 -16.42
CA GLY A 221 2.29 2.18 -16.97
C GLY A 221 2.45 2.32 -18.49
N SER A 222 1.44 2.82 -19.20
CA SER A 222 1.53 3.25 -20.61
C SER A 222 2.31 4.55 -20.77
N LYS A 223 2.84 4.81 -21.98
CA LYS A 223 3.50 6.09 -22.29
C LYS A 223 2.46 7.13 -22.67
N PHE A 224 2.55 8.30 -22.05
CA PHE A 224 1.71 9.45 -22.35
C PHE A 224 2.54 10.62 -22.89
N PHE A 225 1.87 11.51 -23.62
CA PHE A 225 2.38 12.84 -23.93
C PHE A 225 1.19 13.79 -24.05
N MET A 226 1.22 14.90 -23.30
CA MET A 226 0.15 15.91 -23.28
C MET A 226 -1.25 15.29 -23.07
N GLY A 227 -1.37 14.34 -22.14
CA GLY A 227 -2.63 13.65 -21.82
C GLY A 227 -3.10 12.61 -22.84
N THR A 228 -2.32 12.36 -23.90
CA THR A 228 -2.63 11.34 -24.92
C THR A 228 -1.74 10.12 -24.75
N VAL A 229 -2.31 8.92 -24.87
CA VAL A 229 -1.53 7.66 -24.85
C VAL A 229 -0.74 7.54 -26.15
N VAL A 230 0.59 7.58 -26.04
CA VAL A 230 1.53 7.42 -27.18
C VAL A 230 1.85 5.96 -27.43
N LYS A 231 1.98 5.17 -26.35
CA LYS A 231 2.20 3.72 -26.44
C LYS A 231 1.44 3.03 -25.32
N LYS A 232 0.40 2.28 -25.70
CA LYS A 232 -0.38 1.43 -24.79
C LYS A 232 0.34 0.11 -24.57
N TYR A 233 0.40 -0.32 -23.31
CA TYR A 233 0.87 -1.66 -22.93
C TYR A 233 -0.29 -2.51 -22.43
N GLU A 234 -0.02 -3.79 -22.19
CA GLU A 234 -0.92 -4.65 -21.42
C GLU A 234 -1.06 -4.11 -19.99
N GLU A 235 -2.25 -4.28 -19.40
CA GLU A 235 -2.50 -3.88 -18.01
C GLU A 235 -1.53 -4.62 -17.10
N ASN A 236 -0.94 -3.91 -16.14
CA ASN A 236 -0.07 -4.56 -15.17
C ASN A 236 -0.89 -5.56 -14.33
N PRO A 237 -0.36 -6.76 -14.04
CA PRO A 237 -1.02 -7.71 -13.17
C PRO A 237 -1.18 -7.13 -11.76
N LEU A 238 -2.22 -7.56 -11.04
CA LEU A 238 -2.55 -7.08 -9.70
C LEU A 238 -1.37 -7.30 -8.73
N HIS A 239 -0.61 -8.38 -8.88
CA HIS A 239 0.55 -8.65 -8.05
C HIS A 239 1.67 -7.60 -8.22
N PHE A 240 1.77 -6.93 -9.38
CA PHE A 240 2.70 -5.81 -9.57
C PHE A 240 2.27 -4.63 -8.71
N LEU A 241 0.97 -4.31 -8.71
CA LEU A 241 0.42 -3.25 -7.86
C LEU A 241 0.57 -3.60 -6.37
N MET A 242 0.34 -4.86 -5.97
CA MET A 242 0.62 -5.33 -4.61
C MET A 242 2.11 -5.16 -4.22
N GLY A 243 3.01 -5.31 -5.18
CA GLY A 243 4.44 -5.02 -5.00
C GLY A 243 4.68 -3.52 -4.76
N VAL A 244 4.07 -2.64 -5.57
CA VAL A 244 4.18 -1.18 -5.44
C VAL A 244 3.60 -0.69 -4.12
N TRP A 245 2.39 -1.13 -3.78
CA TRP A 245 1.73 -0.77 -2.53
C TRP A 245 2.51 -1.22 -1.30
N GLY A 246 3.23 -2.34 -1.39
CA GLY A 246 4.10 -2.87 -0.33
C GLY A 246 5.59 -2.67 -0.56
N SER A 247 6.01 -1.64 -1.30
CA SER A 247 7.42 -1.50 -1.73
C SER A 247 8.40 -1.14 -0.60
N ALA A 248 7.94 -0.83 0.62
CA ALA A 248 8.83 -0.68 1.77
C ALA A 248 9.68 -1.95 1.96
N PHE A 249 9.07 -3.12 1.75
CA PHE A 249 9.74 -4.42 1.81
C PHE A 249 10.69 -4.67 0.63
N SER A 250 10.42 -4.10 -0.55
CA SER A 250 11.36 -4.18 -1.67
C SER A 250 12.59 -3.31 -1.40
N ILE A 251 12.39 -2.10 -0.88
CA ILE A 251 13.47 -1.17 -0.49
C ILE A 251 14.30 -1.71 0.69
N LEU A 252 13.70 -2.46 1.61
CA LEU A 252 14.37 -3.05 2.77
C LEU A 252 14.61 -4.56 2.62
N PHE A 253 14.58 -5.10 1.40
CA PHE A 253 14.63 -6.55 1.17
C PHE A 253 15.84 -7.26 1.77
N ASN A 254 17.01 -6.62 1.82
CA ASN A 254 18.20 -7.20 2.45
C ASN A 254 17.98 -7.51 3.94
N ARG A 255 17.19 -6.70 4.65
CA ARG A 255 16.77 -6.94 6.04
C ARG A 255 15.76 -8.07 6.12
N VAL A 256 14.80 -8.14 5.19
CA VAL A 256 13.83 -9.25 5.09
C VAL A 256 14.55 -10.60 4.94
N LEU A 257 15.70 -10.62 4.26
CA LEU A 257 16.55 -11.81 4.12
C LEU A 257 17.51 -12.04 5.31
N GLY A 258 17.54 -11.18 6.33
CA GLY A 258 18.47 -11.27 7.46
C GLY A 258 19.93 -11.00 7.09
N VAL A 259 20.20 -10.39 5.93
CA VAL A 259 21.54 -10.03 5.45
C VAL A 259 21.86 -8.61 5.92
N SER A 260 22.16 -8.44 7.20
CA SER A 260 22.67 -7.17 7.75
C SER A 260 24.10 -7.32 8.25
N SER A 261 24.97 -6.36 7.91
CA SER A 261 26.29 -6.19 8.52
C SER A 261 26.16 -6.12 10.05
N SER A 262 27.17 -6.62 10.75
CA SER A 262 27.24 -6.95 12.19
C SER A 262 26.87 -5.87 13.23
N GLN A 263 26.29 -4.74 12.83
CA GLN A 263 25.89 -3.63 13.72
C GLN A 263 24.39 -3.54 14.01
N ASN A 264 23.48 -4.11 13.19
CA ASN A 264 22.01 -3.85 13.30
C ASN A 264 21.13 -5.13 13.36
N LYS A 265 21.52 -6.17 14.10
CA LYS A 265 20.71 -7.40 14.23
C LYS A 265 19.42 -7.27 15.09
N GLY A 266 18.90 -6.06 15.32
CA GLY A 266 17.75 -5.84 16.21
C GLY A 266 16.89 -4.60 16.01
N SER A 267 17.04 -3.81 14.92
CA SER A 267 16.18 -2.65 14.69
C SER A 267 14.86 -3.01 14.00
N THR A 268 13.78 -2.35 14.43
CA THR A 268 12.43 -2.49 13.86
C THR A 268 12.34 -1.93 12.44
N MET A 269 11.31 -2.27 11.67
CA MET A 269 11.16 -1.73 10.31
C MET A 269 10.94 -0.22 10.36
N GLU A 270 10.24 0.22 11.40
CA GLU A 270 9.86 1.59 11.67
C GLU A 270 11.10 2.45 11.97
N GLU A 271 12.04 1.96 12.78
CA GLU A 271 13.34 2.62 13.00
C GLU A 271 14.15 2.78 11.71
N GLU A 272 14.12 1.78 10.82
CA GLU A 272 14.82 1.88 9.53
C GLU A 272 14.12 2.85 8.58
N LEU A 273 12.79 2.85 8.57
CA LEU A 273 11.98 3.78 7.77
C LEU A 273 12.22 5.23 8.20
N GLU A 274 12.37 5.50 9.50
CA GLU A 274 12.70 6.85 10.02
C GLU A 274 14.06 7.37 9.54
N ASN A 275 14.98 6.47 9.19
CA ASN A 275 16.32 6.78 8.68
C ASN A 275 16.40 6.82 7.15
N ILE A 276 15.35 6.44 6.43
CA ILE A 276 15.31 6.54 4.96
C ILE A 276 15.06 8.00 4.58
N THR A 277 15.81 8.49 3.59
CA THR A 277 15.59 9.82 3.00
C THR A 277 15.20 9.69 1.53
N ALA A 278 14.53 10.70 0.97
CA ALA A 278 14.08 10.65 -0.43
C ALA A 278 15.24 10.44 -1.40
N LYS A 279 16.40 11.09 -1.19
CA LYS A 279 17.60 10.91 -2.03
C LYS A 279 18.10 9.46 -2.10
N HIS A 280 17.77 8.64 -1.12
CA HIS A 280 18.09 7.22 -1.20
C HIS A 280 17.16 6.47 -2.16
N ILE A 281 15.92 6.92 -2.33
CA ILE A 281 14.88 6.31 -3.17
C ILE A 281 14.92 6.86 -4.59
N VAL A 282 15.26 8.14 -4.77
CA VAL A 282 15.31 8.84 -6.06
C VAL A 282 16.74 9.32 -6.37
N SER A 283 17.30 8.91 -7.51
CA SER A 283 18.55 9.45 -8.07
C SER A 283 18.29 10.18 -9.38
N ASN A 284 19.04 11.25 -9.64
CA ASN A 284 18.92 12.08 -10.84
C ASN A 284 19.73 11.48 -12.00
N ASP A 285 19.16 10.51 -12.71
CA ASP A 285 19.65 10.11 -14.03
C ASP A 285 18.73 10.67 -15.12
N SER A 286 19.01 11.92 -15.51
CA SER A 286 18.43 12.54 -16.71
C SER A 286 19.12 12.08 -18.01
N SER A 287 20.02 11.08 -17.94
CA SER A 287 20.72 10.51 -19.09
C SER A 287 20.16 9.14 -19.48
N ASP A 288 18.86 9.07 -19.78
CA ASP A 288 18.32 8.03 -20.66
C ASP A 288 18.64 8.44 -22.12
N SER A 289 19.92 8.36 -22.49
CA SER A 289 20.34 8.23 -23.87
C SER A 289 20.35 6.73 -24.19
N ASP A 290 19.45 6.32 -25.08
CA ASP A 290 19.41 4.99 -25.68
C ASP A 290 20.66 4.79 -26.57
N ASP A 291 21.86 4.65 -25.99
CA ASP A 291 23.07 4.33 -26.75
C ASP A 291 23.82 3.13 -26.15
N GLU A 292 23.84 2.06 -26.94
CA GLU A 292 24.61 0.85 -26.69
C GLU A 292 26.10 1.13 -26.90
N SER A 293 26.88 1.19 -25.83
CA SER A 293 28.33 0.94 -25.96
C SER A 293 28.89 0.31 -24.68
N GLN A 294 29.22 -0.98 -24.79
CA GLN A 294 30.00 -1.72 -23.82
C GLN A 294 31.46 -1.25 -23.85
N GLU A 295 32.05 -0.95 -22.70
CA GLU A 295 33.47 -1.21 -22.47
C GLU A 295 33.70 -1.81 -21.08
N PRO A 296 34.52 -2.87 -20.96
CA PRO A 296 34.80 -3.50 -19.69
C PRO A 296 35.98 -2.79 -19.00
N LYS A 297 35.82 -2.43 -17.74
CA LYS A 297 36.96 -2.14 -16.86
C LYS A 297 36.88 -3.01 -15.61
N GLY A 298 37.69 -4.05 -15.61
CA GLY A 298 38.08 -4.74 -14.38
C GLY A 298 39.18 -3.97 -13.66
N THR A 299 39.15 -4.04 -12.34
CA THR A 299 40.33 -4.27 -11.50
C THR A 299 39.80 -4.87 -10.20
N GLU A 300 40.26 -6.09 -9.91
CA GLU A 300 40.01 -6.82 -8.68
C GLU A 300 40.63 -6.04 -7.50
N ASN A 301 39.85 -5.83 -6.45
CA ASN A 301 40.37 -5.39 -5.15
C ASN A 301 40.41 -6.63 -4.24
N GLU A 302 41.61 -7.12 -3.98
CA GLU A 302 41.94 -8.33 -3.20
C GLU A 302 41.78 -8.16 -1.67
N GLU A 303 40.90 -7.29 -1.18
CA GLU A 303 40.69 -7.08 0.27
C GLU A 303 39.33 -7.54 0.80
N ALA A 304 38.55 -8.27 0.01
CA ALA A 304 37.21 -8.77 0.39
C ALA A 304 37.20 -10.23 0.94
N GLU A 305 38.35 -10.79 1.34
CA GLU A 305 38.45 -12.22 1.70
C GLU A 305 38.46 -12.56 3.20
N ARG A 306 38.15 -11.63 4.11
CA ARG A 306 38.11 -11.95 5.54
C ARG A 306 36.85 -11.47 6.27
N GLU A 307 35.71 -11.98 5.84
CA GLU A 307 34.53 -12.19 6.70
C GLU A 307 33.85 -13.51 6.27
N TYR A 308 34.53 -14.62 6.59
CA TYR A 308 34.04 -15.97 6.34
C TYR A 308 33.55 -16.56 7.67
N GLN A 309 32.30 -17.05 7.67
CA GLN A 309 31.63 -17.89 8.67
C GLN A 309 30.76 -17.18 9.72
N ASN A 310 29.52 -16.83 9.36
CA ASN A 310 28.30 -17.55 9.80
C ASN A 310 26.99 -16.90 9.27
N ASP A 311 25.97 -17.75 9.05
CA ASP A 311 24.58 -17.54 8.55
C ASP A 311 24.36 -17.27 7.05
N ASN A 312 23.26 -17.68 6.43
CA ASN A 312 22.52 -18.96 6.28
C ASN A 312 21.74 -18.79 4.95
N GLN A 313 21.07 -19.83 4.41
CA GLN A 313 20.30 -19.91 3.13
C GLN A 313 19.82 -18.61 2.41
N ALA A 314 19.38 -17.58 3.13
CA ALA A 314 18.87 -16.32 2.58
C ALA A 314 19.94 -15.46 1.85
N SER A 315 21.21 -15.51 2.27
CA SER A 315 22.33 -14.86 1.56
C SER A 315 22.57 -15.50 0.18
N TRP A 316 22.33 -16.81 0.06
CA TRP A 316 22.42 -17.53 -1.21
C TRP A 316 21.29 -17.14 -2.16
N VAL A 317 20.07 -16.93 -1.67
CA VAL A 317 18.94 -16.47 -2.48
C VAL A 317 19.23 -15.10 -3.09
N GLN A 318 19.75 -14.16 -2.30
CA GLN A 318 20.16 -12.85 -2.79
C GLN A 318 21.21 -12.97 -3.90
N ARG A 319 22.28 -13.73 -3.66
CA ARG A 319 23.35 -13.96 -4.65
C ARG A 319 22.84 -14.62 -5.91
N MET A 320 21.91 -15.57 -5.79
CA MET A 320 21.30 -16.25 -6.93
C MET A 320 20.44 -15.29 -7.75
N ILE A 321 19.61 -14.46 -7.12
CA ILE A 321 18.80 -13.50 -7.86
C ILE A 321 19.71 -12.46 -8.53
N MET A 322 20.75 -11.98 -7.85
CA MET A 322 21.76 -11.09 -8.44
C MET A 322 22.52 -11.75 -9.60
N ALA A 323 22.84 -13.04 -9.52
CA ALA A 323 23.50 -13.76 -10.60
C ALA A 323 22.59 -13.93 -11.83
N LEU A 324 21.28 -14.03 -11.63
CA LEU A 324 20.28 -14.19 -12.70
C LEU A 324 19.83 -12.85 -13.29
N VAL A 325 19.88 -11.78 -12.50
CA VAL A 325 19.55 -10.42 -12.93
C VAL A 325 20.86 -9.72 -13.29
N SER A 326 21.18 -9.68 -14.58
CA SER A 326 22.41 -9.11 -15.14
C SER A 326 22.65 -7.63 -14.80
N ASP A 327 21.66 -6.96 -14.22
CA ASP A 327 21.64 -5.55 -13.88
C ASP A 327 21.80 -5.39 -12.36
N SER A 328 23.05 -5.24 -11.92
CA SER A 328 23.39 -5.12 -10.49
C SER A 328 22.76 -3.88 -9.84
N ALA A 329 22.40 -2.86 -10.64
CA ALA A 329 21.76 -1.65 -10.14
C ALA A 329 20.33 -1.88 -9.64
N LEU A 330 19.58 -2.83 -10.24
CA LEU A 330 18.22 -3.19 -9.82
C LEU A 330 18.17 -3.72 -8.38
N PHE A 331 19.26 -4.34 -7.90
CA PHE A 331 19.34 -4.94 -6.57
C PHE A 331 20.14 -4.12 -5.58
N ASN A 332 21.23 -3.51 -6.04
CA ASN A 332 22.19 -2.87 -5.13
C ASN A 332 21.78 -1.45 -4.74
N THR A 333 20.96 -0.78 -5.55
CA THR A 333 20.50 0.58 -5.25
C THR A 333 19.11 0.55 -4.62
N ARG A 334 18.82 1.51 -3.73
CA ARG A 334 17.46 1.69 -3.21
C ARG A 334 16.52 2.22 -4.31
N GLU A 335 17.03 2.99 -5.27
CA GLU A 335 16.28 3.41 -6.47
C GLU A 335 15.85 2.23 -7.33
N GLY A 336 16.75 1.32 -7.66
CA GLY A 336 16.45 0.10 -8.42
C GLY A 336 15.44 -0.80 -7.72
N ARG A 337 15.23 -0.59 -6.41
CA ARG A 337 14.27 -1.31 -5.58
C ARG A 337 12.94 -0.61 -5.34
N ALA A 338 12.83 0.68 -5.69
CA ALA A 338 11.58 1.42 -5.66
C ALA A 338 10.80 1.19 -6.97
N GLY A 339 9.47 1.24 -6.93
CA GLY A 339 8.65 1.08 -8.13
C GLY A 339 8.86 2.24 -9.10
N LYS A 340 8.91 1.95 -10.40
CA LYS A 340 9.06 2.97 -11.46
C LYS A 340 8.03 2.71 -12.56
N VAL A 341 7.36 3.76 -13.02
CA VAL A 341 6.39 3.70 -14.13
C VAL A 341 6.57 4.88 -15.08
N HIS A 342 6.05 4.79 -16.31
CA HIS A 342 6.03 5.93 -17.24
C HIS A 342 5.15 7.06 -16.67
N ASN A 343 5.61 8.30 -16.83
CA ASN A 343 4.90 9.46 -16.31
C ASN A 343 3.64 9.74 -17.14
N PHE A 344 2.46 9.48 -16.57
CA PHE A 344 1.19 9.78 -17.23
C PHE A 344 0.89 11.28 -17.34
N MET A 345 1.66 12.11 -16.63
CA MET A 345 1.57 13.57 -16.63
C MET A 345 2.54 14.24 -17.62
N LEU A 346 3.31 13.45 -18.39
CA LEU A 346 4.36 13.95 -19.27
C LEU A 346 3.83 15.00 -20.26
N GLY A 347 4.41 16.20 -20.24
CA GLY A 347 4.09 17.32 -21.12
C GLY A 347 2.77 18.04 -20.82
N LEU A 348 2.09 17.72 -19.71
CA LEU A 348 0.92 18.49 -19.28
C LEU A 348 1.33 19.84 -18.70
N ASN A 349 0.38 20.79 -18.72
CA ASN A 349 0.47 21.98 -17.89
C ASN A 349 -0.43 21.77 -16.67
N LEU A 350 0.14 21.78 -15.47
CA LEU A 350 -0.59 21.48 -14.25
C LEU A 350 -0.97 22.76 -13.52
N ASN A 351 -2.25 22.86 -13.21
CA ASN A 351 -2.75 23.76 -12.18
C ASN A 351 -3.18 22.93 -10.98
N THR A 352 -2.89 23.39 -9.77
CA THR A 352 -3.39 22.76 -8.55
C THR A 352 -4.92 22.86 -8.53
N SER A 353 -5.59 21.72 -8.43
CA SER A 353 -7.06 21.62 -8.39
C SER A 353 -7.55 21.03 -7.07
N TYR A 354 -6.71 21.05 -6.04
CA TYR A 354 -7.00 20.46 -4.73
C TYR A 354 -6.85 21.49 -3.61
N PRO A 355 -7.81 21.56 -2.66
CA PRO A 355 -9.06 20.79 -2.59
C PRO A 355 -10.16 21.35 -3.53
N MET A 356 -9.79 22.06 -4.61
CA MET A 356 -10.69 22.73 -5.58
C MET A 356 -11.60 21.73 -6.31
N SER A 357 -12.58 21.20 -5.59
CA SER A 357 -13.79 20.68 -6.18
C SER A 357 -14.59 21.87 -6.71
N PRO A 358 -14.93 21.93 -8.01
CA PRO A 358 -15.91 22.90 -8.51
C PRO A 358 -17.35 22.62 -8.00
N LEU A 359 -17.50 21.82 -6.93
CA LEU A 359 -18.73 21.51 -6.20
C LEU A 359 -18.73 22.06 -4.76
N ARG A 360 -17.60 22.60 -4.27
CA ARG A 360 -17.54 23.23 -2.94
C ARG A 360 -17.96 24.70 -3.09
N SER A 361 -19.08 25.08 -2.49
CA SER A 361 -19.41 26.51 -2.34
C SER A 361 -18.46 27.11 -1.32
N PHE A 362 -17.81 28.23 -1.66
CA PHE A 362 -17.07 29.05 -0.72
C PHE A 362 -18.04 29.55 0.36
N SER A 363 -18.05 28.90 1.52
CA SER A 363 -18.46 29.57 2.75
C SER A 363 -17.19 30.02 3.45
N THR A 364 -16.92 31.31 3.32
CA THR A 364 -16.05 32.16 4.14
C THR A 364 -15.61 31.52 5.47
N GLN A 365 -14.33 31.14 5.55
CA GLN A 365 -13.60 31.03 6.83
C GLN A 365 -12.90 32.37 7.12
N GLU A 366 -13.68 33.45 7.17
CA GLU A 366 -13.20 34.76 7.67
C GLU A 366 -13.50 34.95 9.17
N SER A 367 -13.89 33.90 9.91
CA SER A 367 -14.29 34.04 11.32
C SER A 367 -13.94 32.84 12.19
N LEU A 368 -12.73 32.28 12.04
CA LEU A 368 -12.11 31.65 13.20
C LEU A 368 -11.37 32.78 13.91
N ASP A 369 -11.88 33.14 15.09
CA ASP A 369 -11.34 34.18 15.94
C ASP A 369 -9.81 34.01 16.07
N GLU A 370 -9.08 35.11 15.90
CA GLU A 370 -7.62 35.21 16.03
C GLU A 370 -7.10 34.84 17.44
N ASP A 371 -8.00 34.51 18.37
CA ASP A 371 -7.70 34.27 19.79
C ASP A 371 -7.38 32.80 20.15
N GLU A 372 -7.33 31.88 19.19
CA GLU A 372 -6.80 30.52 19.40
C GLU A 372 -5.61 30.24 18.47
N LEU A 373 -4.65 31.17 18.46
CA LEU A 373 -3.27 30.91 18.07
C LEU A 373 -2.65 29.93 19.09
N ASP A 374 -3.03 28.65 19.01
CA ASP A 374 -2.28 27.56 19.62
C ASP A 374 -0.83 27.72 19.12
N ALA A 375 0.09 28.01 20.04
CA ALA A 375 1.47 28.43 19.82
C ALA A 375 2.39 27.37 19.19
N ALA A 376 1.89 26.56 18.25
CA ALA A 376 2.62 25.44 17.63
C ALA A 376 2.54 25.41 16.11
N VAL A 377 1.97 26.43 15.46
CA VAL A 377 1.96 26.53 13.99
C VAL A 377 2.46 27.91 13.63
N ALA A 378 3.65 27.95 13.05
CA ALA A 378 4.24 29.17 12.58
C ALA A 378 3.58 29.63 11.26
N ASP A 379 4.06 30.77 10.77
CA ASP A 379 3.56 31.63 9.70
C ASP A 379 2.70 30.97 8.59
N PRO A 380 1.60 31.58 8.11
CA PRO A 380 0.87 31.11 6.93
C PRO A 380 1.71 30.99 5.64
N ASP A 381 2.87 31.64 5.60
CA ASP A 381 3.85 31.61 4.51
C ASP A 381 4.84 30.42 4.60
N GLU A 382 4.74 29.56 5.63
CA GLU A 382 5.69 28.47 5.97
C GLU A 382 5.70 27.28 4.98
N PHE A 383 4.74 27.20 4.04
CA PHE A 383 4.51 25.98 3.23
C PHE A 383 4.30 26.20 1.71
N GLU A 384 4.70 27.34 1.15
CA GLU A 384 4.47 27.64 -0.28
C GLU A 384 5.06 26.59 -1.24
N GLN A 385 6.15 25.91 -0.87
CA GLN A 385 6.79 24.87 -1.70
C GLN A 385 6.08 23.50 -1.70
N ILE A 386 5.14 23.22 -0.78
CA ILE A 386 4.30 21.98 -0.81
C ILE A 386 3.37 21.99 -2.04
N TYR A 387 3.09 23.18 -2.56
CA TYR A 387 2.26 23.40 -3.75
C TYR A 387 3.05 23.38 -5.06
N GLU A 388 4.38 23.15 -5.03
CA GLU A 388 5.13 23.00 -6.28
C GLU A 388 4.55 21.84 -7.09
N PRO A 389 4.10 22.10 -8.33
CA PRO A 389 3.47 21.08 -9.16
C PRO A 389 4.49 19.98 -9.49
N LEU A 390 3.97 18.77 -9.68
CA LEU A 390 4.72 17.61 -10.15
C LEU A 390 5.61 17.98 -11.36
N ASP A 391 6.83 17.43 -11.41
CA ASP A 391 7.63 17.50 -12.64
C ASP A 391 6.96 16.72 -13.78
N VAL A 392 6.43 17.49 -14.73
CA VAL A 392 5.82 17.02 -15.98
C VAL A 392 6.82 16.79 -17.10
N LYS A 393 8.12 17.03 -16.88
CA LYS A 393 9.16 16.85 -17.89
C LYS A 393 9.83 15.49 -17.77
N SER A 394 9.93 14.92 -16.57
CA SER A 394 10.46 13.57 -16.39
C SER A 394 9.63 12.53 -17.13
N LYS A 395 10.31 11.65 -17.87
CA LYS A 395 9.69 10.54 -18.63
C LYS A 395 9.07 9.48 -17.72
N LYS A 396 9.54 9.37 -16.48
CA LYS A 396 9.20 8.30 -15.54
C LYS A 396 8.95 8.89 -14.14
N ILE A 397 8.11 8.22 -13.36
CA ILE A 397 7.83 8.58 -11.97
C ILE A 397 8.15 7.41 -11.04
N HIS A 398 8.61 7.73 -9.84
CA HIS A 398 8.81 6.76 -8.77
C HIS A 398 7.52 6.61 -7.98
N VAL A 399 7.11 5.37 -7.75
CA VAL A 399 5.91 4.99 -7.00
C VAL A 399 6.30 4.03 -5.88
N VAL A 400 5.94 4.37 -4.64
CA VAL A 400 6.37 3.66 -3.44
C VAL A 400 5.24 3.52 -2.41
N ASP A 401 5.42 2.60 -1.47
CA ASP A 401 4.55 2.36 -0.31
C ASP A 401 4.19 3.66 0.45
N SER A 402 2.91 3.87 0.74
CA SER A 402 2.44 5.06 1.48
C SER A 402 2.78 5.03 2.97
N GLY A 403 3.10 3.85 3.51
CA GLY A 403 3.61 3.68 4.87
C GLY A 403 4.95 4.37 5.12
N LEU A 404 5.65 4.83 4.07
CA LEU A 404 6.81 5.73 4.20
C LEU A 404 6.44 7.13 4.73
N THR A 405 5.16 7.49 4.70
CA THR A 405 4.63 8.80 5.15
C THR A 405 3.81 8.65 6.42
N PHE A 406 2.72 7.87 6.38
CA PHE A 406 1.99 7.38 7.55
C PHE A 406 1.11 6.20 7.17
N ASN A 407 0.89 5.28 8.11
CA ASN A 407 0.24 3.99 7.87
C ASN A 407 -1.30 4.05 7.88
N LEU A 408 -1.95 5.17 7.54
CA LEU A 408 -3.42 5.28 7.52
C LEU A 408 -3.87 5.95 6.22
N PRO A 409 -4.68 5.31 5.36
CA PRO A 409 -4.97 5.81 4.00
C PRO A 409 -5.99 6.98 3.95
N TYR A 410 -6.01 7.86 4.96
CA TYR A 410 -6.92 9.02 5.03
C TYR A 410 -6.99 9.89 3.76
N PRO A 411 -5.90 10.10 2.99
CA PRO A 411 -5.96 10.88 1.75
C PRO A 411 -6.95 10.36 0.71
N LEU A 412 -7.28 9.07 0.77
CA LEU A 412 -8.31 8.46 -0.07
C LEU A 412 -9.71 8.90 0.41
N ILE A 413 -10.13 8.58 1.63
CA ILE A 413 -11.48 8.93 2.13
C ILE A 413 -11.73 10.42 2.29
N LEU A 414 -10.70 11.21 2.63
CA LEU A 414 -10.83 12.66 2.81
C LEU A 414 -10.91 13.44 1.49
N ARG A 415 -10.88 12.74 0.33
CA ARG A 415 -11.20 13.33 -0.97
C ARG A 415 -12.59 14.00 -0.88
N PRO A 416 -12.70 15.34 -1.00
CA PRO A 416 -13.94 16.05 -0.71
C PRO A 416 -15.15 15.58 -1.54
N GLN A 417 -14.90 15.08 -2.75
CA GLN A 417 -15.94 14.57 -3.64
C GLN A 417 -16.60 13.27 -3.12
N ARG A 418 -15.99 12.56 -2.15
CA ARG A 418 -16.57 11.36 -1.53
C ARG A 418 -17.58 11.67 -0.44
N GLY A 419 -17.44 12.80 0.26
CA GLY A 419 -18.34 13.22 1.33
C GLY A 419 -18.56 12.14 2.40
N VAL A 420 -17.47 11.58 2.94
CA VAL A 420 -17.51 10.55 3.98
C VAL A 420 -17.81 11.20 5.33
N ASP A 421 -18.87 10.76 6.02
CA ASP A 421 -19.25 11.31 7.34
C ASP A 421 -18.78 10.44 8.51
N LEU A 422 -18.59 9.14 8.29
CA LEU A 422 -18.17 8.18 9.31
C LEU A 422 -17.01 7.34 8.77
N ILE A 423 -15.91 7.34 9.50
CA ILE A 423 -14.69 6.61 9.19
C ILE A 423 -14.47 5.56 10.29
N ILE A 424 -14.44 4.28 9.92
CA ILE A 424 -14.07 3.19 10.84
C ILE A 424 -12.65 2.75 10.49
N SER A 425 -11.69 3.35 11.17
CA SER A 425 -10.25 3.13 10.97
C SER A 425 -9.77 1.94 11.79
N PHE A 426 -8.90 1.11 11.19
CA PHE A 426 -8.21 0.01 11.87
C PHE A 426 -6.70 0.20 11.74
N ASP A 427 -6.05 0.45 12.88
CA ASP A 427 -4.61 0.66 12.97
C ASP A 427 -3.87 -0.60 13.44
N PHE A 428 -2.91 -1.04 12.63
CA PHE A 428 -2.04 -2.19 12.87
C PHE A 428 -0.57 -1.79 12.96
N SER A 429 -0.29 -0.49 13.10
CA SER A 429 1.06 0.04 13.12
C SER A 429 1.83 -0.51 14.32
N ALA A 430 3.11 -0.81 14.10
CA ALA A 430 3.97 -1.26 15.17
C ALA A 430 4.10 -0.15 16.23
N ARG A 431 4.17 -0.57 17.49
CA ARG A 431 4.37 0.32 18.64
C ARG A 431 5.59 -0.16 19.42
N PRO A 432 6.29 0.75 20.14
CA PRO A 432 7.41 0.35 20.98
C PRO A 432 7.06 -0.70 22.05
N SER A 433 5.79 -0.74 22.47
CA SER A 433 5.25 -1.67 23.45
C SER A 433 3.73 -1.77 23.32
N ASP A 434 3.12 -2.86 23.80
CA ASP A 434 1.66 -3.03 23.90
C ASP A 434 1.00 -1.92 24.70
N SER A 435 1.73 -1.33 25.66
CA SER A 435 1.29 -0.24 26.53
C SER A 435 1.53 1.16 25.96
N SER A 436 2.14 1.28 24.77
CA SER A 436 2.44 2.59 24.16
C SER A 436 1.19 3.27 23.59
N PRO A 437 1.12 4.62 23.61
CA PRO A 437 0.00 5.36 23.01
C PRO A 437 -0.15 5.05 21.51
N PRO A 438 -1.33 4.61 21.03
CA PRO A 438 -1.54 4.17 19.65
C PRO A 438 -1.96 5.30 18.69
N PHE A 439 -1.44 6.52 18.86
CA PHE A 439 -1.93 7.69 18.11
C PHE A 439 -0.92 8.32 17.16
N LYS A 440 0.31 7.78 17.05
CA LYS A 440 1.37 8.34 16.19
C LYS A 440 0.86 8.57 14.76
N GLU A 441 0.37 7.52 14.11
CA GLU A 441 -0.08 7.58 12.71
C GLU A 441 -1.36 8.42 12.54
N LEU A 442 -2.25 8.40 13.53
CA LEU A 442 -3.47 9.20 13.52
C LEU A 442 -3.17 10.70 13.61
N LEU A 443 -2.19 11.10 14.44
CA LEU A 443 -1.72 12.48 14.56
C LEU A 443 -1.00 12.94 13.29
N LEU A 444 -0.25 12.06 12.62
CA LEU A 444 0.33 12.35 11.31
C LEU A 444 -0.75 12.58 10.25
N ALA A 445 -1.82 11.77 10.26
CA ALA A 445 -2.96 11.96 9.38
C ALA A 445 -3.72 13.27 9.67
N GLU A 446 -3.93 13.63 10.94
CA GLU A 446 -4.51 14.93 11.34
C GLU A 446 -3.66 16.09 10.82
N LYS A 447 -2.34 16.01 11.00
CA LYS A 447 -1.39 17.02 10.50
C LYS A 447 -1.47 17.13 8.97
N TRP A 448 -1.48 16.00 8.26
CA TRP A 448 -1.64 15.98 6.82
C TRP A 448 -2.96 16.62 6.36
N ALA A 449 -4.07 16.32 7.03
CA ALA A 449 -5.37 16.91 6.72
C ALA A 449 -5.38 18.43 6.93
N LYS A 450 -4.79 18.91 8.03
CA LYS A 450 -4.61 20.35 8.30
C LYS A 450 -3.78 21.04 7.22
N MET A 451 -2.63 20.48 6.85
CA MET A 451 -1.77 21.01 5.77
C MET A 451 -2.51 21.11 4.42
N ASN A 452 -3.43 20.17 4.16
CA ASN A 452 -4.21 20.14 2.92
C ASN A 452 -5.58 20.86 3.03
N LYS A 453 -5.84 21.57 4.13
CA LYS A 453 -7.10 22.31 4.37
C LYS A 453 -8.34 21.42 4.27
N LEU A 454 -8.23 20.19 4.79
CA LEU A 454 -9.31 19.21 4.83
C LEU A 454 -9.93 19.11 6.23
N PRO A 455 -11.26 18.91 6.33
CA PRO A 455 -11.91 18.66 7.61
C PRO A 455 -11.39 17.38 8.27
N PHE A 456 -11.04 17.48 9.55
CA PHE A 456 -10.59 16.35 10.37
C PHE A 456 -10.90 16.64 11.84
N PRO A 457 -11.46 15.68 12.61
CA PRO A 457 -11.79 15.93 14.01
C PRO A 457 -10.52 16.14 14.85
N LYS A 458 -10.48 17.18 15.70
CA LYS A 458 -9.32 17.46 16.57
C LYS A 458 -9.05 16.26 17.49
N ILE A 459 -7.83 15.75 17.45
CA ILE A 459 -7.40 14.66 18.32
C ILE A 459 -6.90 15.28 19.63
N ASP A 460 -7.55 14.95 20.75
CA ASP A 460 -7.14 15.43 22.07
C ASP A 460 -5.78 14.78 22.44
N PRO A 461 -4.70 15.56 22.64
CA PRO A 461 -3.39 15.01 22.98
C PRO A 461 -3.38 14.25 24.31
N TYR A 462 -4.32 14.53 25.21
CA TYR A 462 -4.44 13.88 26.52
C TYR A 462 -5.44 12.72 26.54
N VAL A 463 -5.96 12.30 25.38
CA VAL A 463 -6.93 11.20 25.30
C VAL A 463 -6.39 9.91 25.90
N PHE A 464 -5.10 9.62 25.68
CA PHE A 464 -4.45 8.42 26.22
C PHE A 464 -4.32 8.49 27.75
N ASP A 465 -3.89 9.64 28.28
CA ASP A 465 -3.69 9.83 29.72
C ASP A 465 -5.00 9.70 30.51
N ARG A 466 -6.11 10.14 29.91
CA ARG A 466 -7.45 10.06 30.50
C ARG A 466 -8.08 8.67 30.38
N GLU A 467 -8.05 8.07 29.19
CA GLU A 467 -8.83 6.88 28.87
C GLU A 467 -8.03 5.58 29.05
N GLY A 468 -6.70 5.67 29.07
CA GLY A 468 -5.80 4.53 28.99
C GLY A 468 -5.91 3.80 27.65
N LEU A 469 -5.29 2.61 27.58
CA LEU A 469 -5.36 1.75 26.41
C LEU A 469 -6.76 1.12 26.26
N LYS A 470 -7.39 1.34 25.11
CA LYS A 470 -8.70 0.77 24.71
C LYS A 470 -8.62 0.03 23.38
N GLU A 471 -9.62 -0.81 23.10
CA GLU A 471 -9.77 -1.52 21.81
C GLU A 471 -10.14 -0.58 20.66
N CYS A 472 -10.91 0.48 20.95
CA CYS A 472 -11.19 1.56 20.02
C CYS A 472 -11.47 2.89 20.74
N TYR A 473 -11.33 3.99 20.00
CA TYR A 473 -11.62 5.36 20.43
C TYR A 473 -12.56 6.04 19.42
N VAL A 474 -13.32 7.03 19.86
CA VAL A 474 -14.24 7.79 19.00
C VAL A 474 -13.86 9.26 19.03
N PHE A 475 -13.59 9.82 17.87
CA PHE A 475 -13.26 11.23 17.68
C PHE A 475 -14.36 11.90 16.87
N LYS A 476 -15.01 12.90 17.47
CA LYS A 476 -16.13 13.63 16.88
C LYS A 476 -15.71 15.08 16.59
N PRO A 477 -16.32 15.76 15.61
CA PRO A 477 -16.17 17.20 15.45
C PRO A 477 -16.60 17.94 16.74
N LYS A 478 -15.86 18.98 17.14
CA LYS A 478 -16.15 19.71 18.39
C LYS A 478 -17.42 20.55 18.26
N ASN A 479 -17.56 21.25 17.14
CA ASN A 479 -18.75 22.04 16.84
C ASN A 479 -19.30 21.69 15.45
N PRO A 480 -20.29 20.78 15.36
CA PRO A 480 -20.87 20.33 14.09
C PRO A 480 -21.48 21.46 13.23
N GLU A 481 -21.84 22.60 13.83
CA GLU A 481 -22.41 23.74 13.09
C GLU A 481 -21.33 24.53 12.33
N VAL A 482 -20.10 24.56 12.86
CA VAL A 482 -18.94 25.28 12.30
C VAL A 482 -18.09 24.34 11.46
N GLU A 483 -17.82 23.13 11.96
CA GLU A 483 -17.04 22.07 11.29
C GLU A 483 -17.91 21.25 10.33
N LYS A 484 -18.57 21.94 9.40
CA LYS A 484 -19.37 21.26 8.37
C LYS A 484 -18.51 20.33 7.55
N ASP A 485 -19.08 19.17 7.22
CA ASP A 485 -18.43 18.10 6.43
C ASP A 485 -17.20 17.46 7.12
N CYS A 486 -17.03 17.65 8.43
CA CYS A 486 -16.00 16.98 9.23
C CYS A 486 -16.46 15.57 9.63
N PRO A 487 -15.70 14.50 9.32
CA PRO A 487 -16.11 13.14 9.64
C PRO A 487 -15.98 12.82 11.12
N THR A 488 -16.82 11.90 11.60
CA THR A 488 -16.58 11.18 12.85
C THR A 488 -15.64 9.99 12.58
N ILE A 489 -14.64 9.80 13.43
CA ILE A 489 -13.68 8.71 13.31
C ILE A 489 -13.86 7.74 14.48
N ILE A 490 -14.15 6.47 14.20
CA ILE A 490 -13.93 5.36 15.12
C ILE A 490 -12.57 4.77 14.80
N HIS A 491 -11.64 4.80 15.75
CA HIS A 491 -10.28 4.35 15.58
C HIS A 491 -10.01 3.10 16.42
N PHE A 492 -10.03 1.94 15.76
CA PHE A 492 -9.60 0.66 16.32
C PHE A 492 -8.09 0.55 16.32
N VAL A 493 -7.55 -0.01 17.40
CA VAL A 493 -6.10 -0.20 17.58
C VAL A 493 -5.78 -1.66 17.85
N LEU A 494 -4.62 -2.12 17.43
CA LEU A 494 -4.15 -3.47 17.70
C LEU A 494 -3.71 -3.60 19.17
N ALA A 495 -4.61 -4.14 20.01
CA ALA A 495 -4.35 -4.36 21.43
C ALA A 495 -5.09 -5.61 21.95
N ASN A 496 -4.38 -6.47 22.67
CA ASN A 496 -4.94 -7.67 23.32
C ASN A 496 -5.38 -7.37 24.76
N ILE A 497 -6.61 -6.86 24.90
CA ILE A 497 -7.19 -6.41 26.18
C ILE A 497 -8.24 -7.42 26.70
N ASN A 498 -9.51 -7.29 26.29
CA ASN A 498 -10.56 -8.18 26.79
C ASN A 498 -10.49 -9.57 26.15
N PHE A 499 -9.89 -9.70 24.97
CA PHE A 499 -9.72 -10.98 24.29
C PHE A 499 -8.98 -12.04 25.13
N ARG A 500 -8.07 -11.62 26.01
CA ARG A 500 -7.42 -12.49 27.01
C ARG A 500 -8.42 -13.20 27.93
N LYS A 501 -9.52 -12.53 28.27
CA LYS A 501 -10.52 -12.99 29.25
C LYS A 501 -11.76 -13.60 28.58
N PHE A 502 -12.11 -13.15 27.38
CA PHE A 502 -13.35 -13.49 26.70
C PHE A 502 -13.08 -14.14 25.34
N LYS A 503 -13.88 -15.15 24.98
CA LYS A 503 -13.81 -15.82 23.66
C LYS A 503 -14.82 -15.27 22.65
N ALA A 504 -15.88 -14.63 23.14
CA ALA A 504 -16.85 -13.87 22.37
C ALA A 504 -17.37 -12.73 23.26
N PRO A 505 -17.97 -11.66 22.71
CA PRO A 505 -18.49 -10.56 23.51
C PRO A 505 -19.43 -11.07 24.63
N GLY A 506 -19.08 -10.75 25.89
CA GLY A 506 -19.81 -11.21 27.08
C GLY A 506 -19.63 -12.69 27.47
N VAL A 507 -18.85 -13.48 26.74
CA VAL A 507 -18.61 -14.91 27.01
C VAL A 507 -17.19 -15.14 27.49
N ALA A 508 -17.03 -15.41 28.79
CA ALA A 508 -15.73 -15.63 29.42
C ALA A 508 -15.08 -16.95 28.95
N ARG A 509 -13.75 -16.99 29.00
CA ARG A 509 -12.95 -18.21 28.81
C ARG A 509 -12.96 -19.04 30.08
N GLU A 510 -13.24 -20.33 29.96
CA GLU A 510 -13.40 -21.23 31.11
C GLU A 510 -12.16 -22.10 31.29
N THR A 511 -11.78 -22.84 30.24
CA THR A 511 -10.70 -23.83 30.30
C THR A 511 -9.32 -23.17 30.33
N LYS A 512 -8.32 -23.94 30.74
CA LYS A 512 -6.93 -23.46 30.78
C LYS A 512 -6.39 -23.23 29.37
N GLU A 513 -6.71 -24.12 28.44
CA GLU A 513 -6.29 -24.06 27.04
C GLU A 513 -6.89 -22.83 26.33
N GLU A 514 -8.15 -22.49 26.61
CA GLU A 514 -8.79 -21.28 26.08
C GLU A 514 -8.05 -20.01 26.52
N LYS A 515 -7.59 -19.97 27.77
CA LYS A 515 -6.87 -18.83 28.36
C LYS A 515 -5.45 -18.73 27.79
N GLU A 516 -4.73 -19.84 27.71
CA GLU A 516 -3.38 -19.89 27.14
C GLU A 516 -3.36 -19.50 25.65
N MET A 517 -4.41 -19.82 24.89
CA MET A 517 -4.50 -19.42 23.49
C MET A 517 -4.56 -17.89 23.34
N ALA A 518 -5.21 -17.19 24.26
CA ALA A 518 -5.38 -15.74 24.20
C ALA A 518 -4.33 -14.94 25.00
N ASP A 519 -3.49 -15.63 25.77
CA ASP A 519 -2.42 -15.00 26.55
C ASP A 519 -1.15 -14.88 25.72
N PHE A 520 -1.02 -13.74 25.03
CA PHE A 520 0.15 -13.39 24.23
C PHE A 520 0.23 -11.87 24.06
N ASP A 521 1.46 -11.37 23.95
CA ASP A 521 1.74 -9.97 23.66
C ASP A 521 1.96 -9.77 22.16
N ILE A 522 1.73 -8.56 21.66
CA ILE A 522 1.93 -8.26 20.24
C ILE A 522 3.35 -7.73 20.00
N PHE A 523 3.73 -6.71 20.77
CA PHE A 523 4.97 -5.93 20.62
C PHE A 523 5.94 -6.14 21.80
N ASP A 524 5.45 -6.50 22.98
CA ASP A 524 6.30 -6.67 24.19
C ASP A 524 7.12 -7.97 24.16
N ASP A 525 6.69 -8.98 23.38
CA ASP A 525 7.41 -10.25 23.24
C ASP A 525 8.53 -10.14 22.19
N PRO A 526 9.82 -10.32 22.56
CA PRO A 526 10.94 -10.26 21.62
C PRO A 526 10.93 -11.40 20.58
N GLU A 527 10.26 -12.52 20.89
CA GLU A 527 10.08 -13.64 19.94
C GLU A 527 8.73 -13.55 19.20
N SER A 528 8.06 -12.40 19.28
CA SER A 528 6.76 -12.20 18.66
C SER A 528 6.78 -12.50 17.15
N PRO A 529 5.87 -13.35 16.66
CA PRO A 529 5.73 -13.61 15.24
C PRO A 529 5.05 -12.44 14.50
N PHE A 530 4.64 -11.38 15.19
CA PHE A 530 3.87 -10.26 14.65
C PHE A 530 4.73 -9.06 14.22
N SER A 531 6.05 -9.21 14.25
CA SER A 531 6.97 -8.21 13.69
C SER A 531 6.67 -7.93 12.23
N THR A 532 6.76 -6.67 11.83
CA THR A 532 6.51 -6.21 10.46
C THR A 532 7.38 -6.93 9.42
N PHE A 533 8.59 -7.35 9.79
CA PHE A 533 9.50 -8.10 8.92
C PHE A 533 9.18 -9.60 8.79
N ASN A 534 8.28 -10.14 9.61
CA ASN A 534 7.96 -11.55 9.55
C ASN A 534 6.87 -11.83 8.51
N PHE A 535 7.14 -12.81 7.65
CA PHE A 535 6.25 -13.24 6.57
C PHE A 535 5.75 -14.68 6.73
N GLN A 536 6.23 -15.41 7.75
CA GLN A 536 5.78 -16.76 8.06
C GLN A 536 4.89 -16.73 9.31
N TYR A 537 3.64 -17.12 9.14
CA TYR A 537 2.65 -17.14 10.23
C TYR A 537 2.20 -18.58 10.48
N PRO A 538 2.77 -19.27 11.49
CA PRO A 538 2.22 -20.55 11.93
C PRO A 538 0.73 -20.41 12.23
N ASN A 539 -0.05 -21.48 12.01
CA ASN A 539 -1.52 -21.44 12.16
C ASN A 539 -1.94 -20.84 13.51
N GLN A 540 -1.23 -21.15 14.60
CA GLN A 540 -1.52 -20.58 15.92
C GLN A 540 -1.34 -19.06 15.96
N ALA A 541 -0.26 -18.53 15.39
CA ALA A 541 -0.01 -17.09 15.32
C ALA A 541 -1.06 -16.40 14.45
N PHE A 542 -1.40 -17.00 13.30
CA PHE A 542 -2.45 -16.50 12.42
C PHE A 542 -3.80 -16.44 13.15
N THR A 543 -4.22 -17.55 13.77
CA THR A 543 -5.49 -17.63 14.52
C THR A 543 -5.52 -16.63 15.67
N ARG A 544 -4.42 -16.47 16.42
CA ARG A 544 -4.33 -15.49 17.51
C ARG A 544 -4.61 -14.06 17.05
N LEU A 545 -3.92 -13.60 16.01
CA LEU A 545 -4.08 -12.23 15.51
C LEU A 545 -5.43 -12.03 14.81
N HIS A 546 -5.88 -13.03 14.04
CA HIS A 546 -7.17 -13.04 13.37
C HIS A 546 -8.33 -12.95 14.37
N ASP A 547 -8.37 -13.86 15.35
CA ASP A 547 -9.44 -13.94 16.34
C ASP A 547 -9.43 -12.74 17.27
N LEU A 548 -8.25 -12.19 17.60
CA LEU A 548 -8.12 -10.96 18.38
C LEU A 548 -8.86 -9.80 17.70
N MET A 549 -8.57 -9.55 16.42
CA MET A 549 -9.19 -8.42 15.71
C MET A 549 -10.66 -8.67 15.39
N TYR A 550 -11.02 -9.93 15.11
CA TYR A 550 -12.42 -10.34 14.99
C TYR A 550 -13.20 -10.06 16.29
N PHE A 551 -12.65 -10.48 17.43
CA PHE A 551 -13.24 -10.23 18.74
C PHE A 551 -13.33 -8.74 19.05
N ASN A 552 -12.24 -7.97 18.91
CA ASN A 552 -12.23 -6.54 19.21
C ASN A 552 -13.28 -5.79 18.38
N THR A 553 -13.44 -6.15 17.10
CA THR A 553 -14.46 -5.56 16.23
C THR A 553 -15.87 -5.89 16.71
N LEU A 554 -16.15 -7.16 17.02
CA LEU A 554 -17.47 -7.58 17.50
C LEU A 554 -17.81 -7.03 18.89
N ASN A 555 -16.82 -6.95 19.77
CA ASN A 555 -16.97 -6.45 21.14
C ASN A 555 -17.36 -4.97 21.17
N ASN A 556 -17.06 -4.22 20.11
CA ASN A 556 -17.36 -2.79 19.98
C ASN A 556 -18.44 -2.51 18.91
N ILE A 557 -19.25 -3.51 18.53
CA ILE A 557 -20.29 -3.33 17.50
C ILE A 557 -21.32 -2.26 17.89
N ASP A 558 -21.61 -2.10 19.17
CA ASP A 558 -22.56 -1.10 19.65
C ASP A 558 -22.01 0.33 19.51
N VAL A 559 -20.69 0.52 19.62
CA VAL A 559 -20.03 1.80 19.34
C VAL A 559 -20.22 2.18 17.87
N ILE A 560 -20.04 1.22 16.97
CA ILE A 560 -20.25 1.41 15.53
C ILE A 560 -21.71 1.76 15.24
N LYS A 561 -22.66 1.00 15.79
CA LYS A 561 -24.10 1.27 15.62
C LYS A 561 -24.48 2.66 16.12
N ASN A 562 -23.96 3.08 17.28
CA ASN A 562 -24.24 4.40 17.83
C ASN A 562 -23.70 5.51 16.92
N ALA A 563 -22.48 5.39 16.41
CA ALA A 563 -21.94 6.38 15.48
C ALA A 563 -22.70 6.42 14.15
N ILE A 564 -23.22 5.29 13.66
CA ILE A 564 -24.10 5.25 12.48
C ILE A 564 -25.41 6.01 12.77
N VAL A 565 -26.03 5.79 13.94
CA VAL A 565 -27.25 6.51 14.35
C VAL A 565 -27.00 8.02 14.35
N GLU A 566 -25.91 8.46 14.98
CA GLU A 566 -25.53 9.87 15.02
C GLU A 566 -25.24 10.44 13.61
N SER A 567 -24.58 9.67 12.76
CA SER A 567 -24.30 10.06 11.36
C SER A 567 -25.59 10.22 10.55
N ILE A 568 -26.59 9.36 10.78
CA ILE A 568 -27.93 9.47 10.17
C ILE A 568 -28.63 10.75 10.66
N GLU A 569 -28.55 11.06 11.95
CA GLU A 569 -29.13 12.29 12.52
C GLU A 569 -28.47 13.55 11.96
N TYR A 570 -27.14 13.55 11.87
CA TYR A 570 -26.38 14.62 11.23
C TYR A 570 -26.81 14.83 9.77
N ARG A 571 -26.91 13.75 8.97
CA ARG A 571 -27.36 13.82 7.57
C ARG A 571 -28.79 14.33 7.40
N ARG A 572 -29.68 14.10 8.36
CA ARG A 572 -31.05 14.65 8.33
C ARG A 572 -31.05 16.18 8.46
N GLN A 573 -30.12 16.73 9.23
CA GLN A 573 -29.98 18.17 9.45
C GLN A 573 -29.11 18.82 8.37
N ASN A 574 -28.13 18.08 7.86
CA ASN A 574 -27.16 18.50 6.86
C ASN A 574 -27.17 17.53 5.66
N PRO A 575 -28.14 17.68 4.72
CA PRO A 575 -28.18 16.85 3.52
C PRO A 575 -26.87 16.99 2.73
N SER A 576 -26.28 15.88 2.34
CA SER A 576 -24.99 15.84 1.67
C SER A 576 -24.99 16.66 0.36
N ARG A 577 -24.04 17.59 0.24
CA ARG A 577 -23.92 18.52 -0.91
C ARG A 577 -23.41 17.85 -2.19
N CYS A 578 -22.78 16.69 -2.11
CA CYS A 578 -22.20 15.99 -3.25
C CYS A 578 -23.21 15.06 -3.96
N SER A 579 -24.43 15.54 -4.23
CA SER A 579 -25.31 14.86 -5.19
C SER A 579 -24.94 15.32 -6.60
N VAL A 580 -23.87 14.74 -7.17
CA VAL A 580 -23.60 14.94 -8.60
C VAL A 580 -24.63 14.10 -9.37
N SER A 581 -25.68 14.75 -9.88
CA SER A 581 -26.58 14.08 -10.81
C SER A 581 -25.87 13.88 -12.16
N LEU A 582 -26.21 12.81 -12.89
CA LEU A 582 -25.67 12.59 -14.25
C LEU A 582 -25.90 13.81 -15.16
N SER A 583 -27.04 14.51 -15.00
CA SER A 583 -27.34 15.76 -15.69
C SER A 583 -26.39 16.91 -15.30
N SER A 584 -25.89 16.96 -14.06
CA SER A 584 -24.84 17.91 -13.65
C SER A 584 -23.50 17.65 -14.35
N VAL A 585 -23.18 16.39 -14.67
CA VAL A 585 -21.98 16.00 -15.43
C VAL A 585 -22.14 16.32 -16.91
N GLU A 586 -23.30 16.01 -17.48
CA GLU A 586 -23.62 16.28 -18.89
C GLU A 586 -23.67 17.77 -19.20
N ALA A 587 -24.27 18.60 -18.32
CA ALA A 587 -24.30 20.05 -18.48
C ALA A 587 -22.89 20.67 -18.59
N ARG A 588 -21.89 20.11 -17.88
CA ARG A 588 -20.51 20.59 -17.96
C ARG A 588 -19.79 20.21 -19.25
N ARG A 589 -20.16 19.11 -19.94
CA ARG A 589 -19.65 18.82 -21.28
C ARG A 589 -20.03 19.91 -22.29
N PHE A 590 -21.15 20.59 -22.08
CA PHE A 590 -21.59 21.70 -22.93
C PHE A 590 -20.87 23.03 -22.62
N PHE A 591 -20.61 23.33 -21.34
CA PHE A 591 -19.87 24.55 -20.94
C PHE A 591 -18.43 24.60 -21.51
N ASN A 592 -17.75 23.46 -21.61
CA ASN A 592 -16.41 23.42 -22.21
C ASN A 592 -16.41 23.61 -23.74
N LYS A 593 -17.53 23.36 -24.43
CA LYS A 593 -17.64 23.63 -25.88
C LYS A 593 -17.79 25.13 -26.18
N GLU A 594 -18.49 25.89 -25.32
CA GLU A 594 -18.68 27.33 -25.55
C GLU A 594 -17.37 28.12 -25.39
N PHE A 595 -16.52 27.75 -24.42
CA PHE A 595 -15.22 28.42 -24.23
C PHE A 595 -14.20 28.16 -25.35
N LEU A 596 -14.30 27.03 -26.05
CA LEU A 596 -13.46 26.71 -27.22
C LEU A 596 -13.98 27.32 -28.53
N SER A 597 -15.17 27.92 -28.53
CA SER A 597 -15.85 28.42 -29.74
C SER A 597 -15.77 29.94 -29.93
N LYS A 598 -15.23 30.70 -28.96
CA LYS A 598 -15.03 32.14 -29.14
C LYS A 598 -13.66 32.41 -29.76
N PRO A 599 -13.59 32.97 -30.99
CA PRO A 599 -12.33 33.47 -31.51
C PRO A 599 -11.88 34.63 -30.61
N THR A 600 -10.64 34.59 -30.14
CA THR A 600 -9.97 35.75 -29.55
C THR A 600 -9.94 36.87 -30.58
N ALA A 601 -10.66 37.95 -30.29
CA ALA A 601 -10.59 39.22 -31.02
C ALA A 601 -9.39 40.04 -30.58
#